data_AF-A0A812R4U5-F1
#
_entry.id   AF-A0A812R4U5-F1
#
_cell.length_a   1.000
_cell.length_b   1.000
_cell.length_c   1.000
_cell.angle_alpha   90.00
_cell.angle_beta   90.00
_cell.angle_gamma   90.00
#
_symmetry.space_group_name_H-M   'P 1'
#
loop_
_entity.id
_entity.type
_entity.pdbx_description
1 polymer ?
#
loop_
_entity_poly.entity_id
_entity_poly.type
_entity_poly.pdbx_seq_one_letter_code
_entity_poly.pdbx_strand_id
1 'polypeptide(L)'
;MAVVASLDEFVEKGQLECLNEDKEHPVLNILDPSPDTALSSDENVDHQLLLKVQFRVPVKLQSVRILGSSEVNMGFEDADEEPVQ
;
A
#
# COMPACT_ATOMS: atom_id res chain seq x y z
N MET A 1 -25.63 8.51 8.84
CA MET A 1 -24.22 8.08 8.68
C MET A 1 -23.50 9.24 8.01
N ALA A 2 -22.47 9.81 8.63
CA ALA A 2 -21.73 10.89 8.01
C ALA A 2 -20.90 10.30 6.86
N VAL A 3 -21.16 10.74 5.63
CA VAL A 3 -20.26 10.49 4.51
C VAL A 3 -19.04 11.36 4.79
N VAL A 4 -18.01 10.77 5.39
CA VAL A 4 -16.73 11.46 5.57
C VAL A 4 -16.13 11.53 4.18
N ALA A 5 -16.16 12.71 3.57
CA ALA A 5 -15.54 12.93 2.27
C ALA A 5 -14.06 12.59 2.35
N SER A 6 -13.57 11.78 1.40
CA SER A 6 -12.16 11.44 1.36
C SER A 6 -11.33 12.65 0.94
N LEU A 7 -10.07 12.70 1.38
CA LEU A 7 -9.19 13.83 1.08
C LEU A 7 -8.46 13.68 -0.27
N ASP A 8 -8.81 12.67 -1.08
CA ASP A 8 -8.12 12.30 -2.32
C ASP A 8 -8.09 13.45 -3.34
N GLU A 9 -9.15 14.26 -3.40
CA GLU A 9 -9.24 15.41 -4.31
C GLU A 9 -8.24 16.53 -3.97
N PHE A 10 -7.76 16.58 -2.72
CA PHE A 10 -6.80 17.57 -2.24
C PHE A 10 -5.35 17.09 -2.37
N VAL A 11 -5.11 15.82 -2.70
CA VAL A 11 -3.76 15.26 -2.86
C VAL A 11 -3.12 15.78 -4.15
N GLU A 12 -1.89 16.26 -4.05
CA GLU A 12 -1.07 16.61 -5.21
C GLU A 12 -0.40 15.35 -5.77
N LYS A 13 -1.07 14.72 -6.75
CA LYS A 13 -0.63 13.45 -7.34
C LYS A 13 0.79 13.51 -7.91
N GLY A 14 1.22 14.65 -8.44
CA GLY A 14 2.56 14.84 -9.00
C GLY A 14 3.68 14.99 -7.94
N GLN A 15 3.31 15.11 -6.66
CA GLN A 15 4.24 15.21 -5.53
C GLN A 15 4.07 14.04 -4.55
N LEU A 16 3.41 12.97 -5.01
CA LEU A 16 3.33 11.72 -4.27
C LEU A 16 4.67 10.99 -4.43
N GLU A 17 5.32 10.71 -3.31
CA GLU A 17 6.63 10.07 -3.30
C GLU A 17 6.55 8.83 -2.39
N CYS A 18 7.14 7.72 -2.84
CA CYS A 18 7.33 6.53 -2.03
C CYS A 18 8.78 6.07 -2.13
N LEU A 19 9.39 5.79 -0.98
CA LEU A 19 10.67 5.08 -0.95
C LEU A 19 10.40 3.58 -0.86
N ASN A 20 11.25 2.80 -1.53
CA ASN A 20 11.20 1.35 -1.56
C ASN A 20 9.94 0.77 -2.24
N GLU A 21 9.31 1.54 -3.13
CA GLU A 21 8.22 1.02 -3.96
C GLU A 21 8.74 -0.01 -4.97
N ASP A 22 7.94 -1.04 -5.21
CA ASP A 22 8.14 -1.95 -6.32
C ASP A 22 7.81 -1.25 -7.66
N LYS A 23 8.55 -1.61 -8.71
CA LYS A 23 8.43 -0.96 -10.03
C LYS A 23 7.16 -1.35 -10.77
N GLU A 24 6.62 -2.53 -10.50
CA GLU A 24 5.38 -3.03 -11.10
C GLU A 24 4.16 -2.57 -10.28
N HIS A 25 4.36 -2.27 -9.00
CA HIS A 25 3.36 -1.82 -8.04
C HIS A 25 3.66 -0.43 -7.44
N PRO A 26 3.68 0.65 -8.25
CA PRO A 26 4.08 1.98 -7.82
C PRO A 26 3.05 2.68 -6.91
N VAL A 27 3.49 3.73 -6.22
CA VAL A 27 2.70 4.53 -5.27
C VAL A 27 1.46 5.15 -5.89
N LEU A 28 1.45 5.39 -7.20
CA LEU A 28 0.28 5.93 -7.90
C LEU A 28 -0.94 5.01 -7.81
N ASN A 29 -0.73 3.71 -7.61
CA ASN A 29 -1.79 2.71 -7.47
C ASN A 29 -2.65 2.96 -6.22
N ILE A 30 -2.16 3.66 -5.18
CA ILE A 30 -2.93 3.88 -3.94
C ILE A 30 -4.13 4.82 -4.15
N LEU A 31 -4.12 5.62 -5.22
CA LEU A 31 -5.20 6.54 -5.58
C LEU A 31 -6.06 5.98 -6.72
N ASP A 32 -5.73 4.80 -7.24
CA ASP A 32 -6.52 4.14 -8.26
C ASP A 32 -7.67 3.36 -7.59
N PRO A 33 -8.92 3.55 -8.03
CA PRO A 33 -10.06 2.84 -7.46
C PRO A 33 -10.15 1.37 -7.88
N SER A 34 -9.28 0.89 -8.78
CA SER A 34 -9.30 -0.47 -9.29
C SER A 34 -8.86 -1.46 -8.21
N PRO A 35 -9.62 -2.54 -7.97
CA PRO A 35 -9.30 -3.52 -6.92
C PRO A 35 -8.04 -4.35 -7.24
N ASP A 36 -7.61 -4.37 -8.51
CA ASP A 36 -6.48 -5.15 -9.00
C ASP A 36 -5.14 -4.42 -8.89
N THR A 37 -5.14 -3.16 -8.45
CA THR A 37 -3.93 -2.34 -8.31
C THR A 37 -3.62 -2.10 -6.85
N ALA A 38 -2.37 -2.39 -6.46
CA ALA A 38 -1.86 -2.14 -5.12
C ALA A 38 -0.46 -1.53 -5.18
N LEU A 39 -0.05 -0.90 -4.08
CA LEU A 39 1.34 -0.53 -3.81
C LEU A 39 2.01 -1.70 -3.09
N SER A 40 3.21 -2.07 -3.53
CA SER A 40 4.03 -3.09 -2.88
C SER A 40 5.45 -2.57 -2.62
N SER A 41 6.12 -3.16 -1.63
CA SER A 41 7.55 -2.93 -1.37
C SER A 41 8.42 -3.78 -2.29
N ASP A 42 9.62 -3.30 -2.62
CA ASP A 42 10.63 -4.10 -3.31
C ASP A 42 11.08 -5.28 -2.41
N GLU A 43 10.74 -6.50 -2.83
CA GLU A 43 11.03 -7.73 -2.10
C GLU A 43 12.53 -7.98 -1.88
N ASN A 44 13.41 -7.35 -2.68
CA ASN A 44 14.85 -7.56 -2.63
C ASN A 44 15.57 -6.64 -1.64
N VAL A 45 14.89 -5.61 -1.14
CA VAL A 45 15.49 -4.60 -0.25
C VAL A 45 15.01 -4.83 1.18
N ASP A 46 13.73 -4.55 1.44
CA ASP A 46 13.08 -4.72 2.74
C ASP A 46 11.55 -4.52 2.64
N HIS A 47 10.81 -4.78 3.73
CA HIS A 47 9.34 -4.68 3.77
C HIS A 47 8.82 -3.29 4.19
N GLN A 48 9.69 -2.33 4.46
CA GLN A 48 9.32 -0.98 4.88
C GLN A 48 9.05 -0.10 3.67
N LEU A 49 7.90 0.56 3.68
CA LEU A 49 7.52 1.59 2.72
C LEU A 49 7.48 2.93 3.44
N LEU A 50 8.05 3.98 2.83
CA LEU A 50 7.90 5.34 3.32
C LEU A 50 7.12 6.18 2.31
N LEU A 51 5.87 6.52 2.68
CA LEU A 51 5.00 7.33 1.85
C LEU A 51 5.01 8.79 2.28
N LYS A 52 5.15 9.69 1.30
CA LYS A 52 4.98 11.13 1.48
C LYS A 52 3.81 11.60 0.63
N VAL A 53 2.77 12.08 1.31
CA VAL A 53 1.55 12.61 0.70
C VAL A 53 1.51 14.12 0.90
N GLN A 54 1.55 14.88 -0.19
CA GLN A 54 1.41 16.33 -0.16
C GLN A 54 0.00 16.75 -0.56
N PHE A 55 -0.58 17.67 0.20
CA PHE A 55 -1.88 18.26 -0.11
C PHE A 55 -1.69 19.63 -0.78
N ARG A 56 -2.53 19.94 -1.77
CA ARG A 56 -2.55 21.22 -2.51
C ARG A 56 -2.90 22.40 -1.62
N VAL A 57 -3.68 22.14 -0.59
CA VAL A 57 -4.14 23.12 0.40
C VAL A 57 -3.97 22.54 1.81
N PRO A 58 -3.82 23.38 2.84
CA PRO A 58 -3.83 22.91 4.22
C PRO A 58 -5.16 22.22 4.55
N VAL A 59 -5.09 20.96 4.97
CA VAL A 59 -6.25 20.15 5.38
C VAL A 59 -6.14 19.73 6.84
N LYS A 60 -7.27 19.38 7.46
CA LYS A 60 -7.29 18.73 8.77
C LYS A 60 -7.42 17.23 8.57
N LEU A 61 -6.41 16.48 9.00
CA LEU A 61 -6.46 15.01 9.00
C LEU A 61 -7.28 14.52 10.20
N GLN A 62 -8.44 13.94 9.92
CA GLN A 62 -9.27 13.30 10.94
C GLN A 62 -8.87 11.83 11.16
N SER A 63 -8.61 11.11 10.07
CA SER A 63 -8.29 9.69 10.08
C SER A 63 -7.52 9.31 8.83
N VAL A 64 -6.70 8.27 8.93
CA VAL A 64 -6.03 7.61 7.80
C VAL A 64 -6.58 6.19 7.69
N ARG A 65 -6.94 5.76 6.49
CA ARG A 65 -7.41 4.39 6.21
C ARG A 65 -6.38 3.72 5.32
N ILE A 66 -5.87 2.57 5.76
CA ILE A 66 -4.94 1.72 5.00
C ILE A 66 -5.65 0.37 4.81
N LEU A 67 -5.69 -0.11 3.58
CA LEU A 67 -6.29 -1.38 3.19
C LEU A 67 -5.22 -2.22 2.49
N GLY A 68 -5.15 -3.52 2.81
CA GLY A 68 -4.26 -4.46 2.14
C GLY A 68 -5.05 -5.44 1.28
N SER A 69 -4.39 -5.97 0.25
CA SER A 69 -4.88 -7.08 -0.56
C SER A 69 -5.08 -8.29 0.36
N SER A 70 -6.32 -8.73 0.53
CA SER A 70 -6.64 -9.84 1.44
C SER A 70 -6.34 -11.17 0.75
N GLU A 71 -5.08 -11.60 0.73
CA GLU A 71 -4.71 -13.01 0.55
C GLU A 71 -3.69 -13.42 1.61
N VAL A 72 -4.20 -13.70 2.81
CA VAL A 72 -3.47 -14.55 3.76
C VAL A 72 -3.87 -15.99 3.46
N ASN A 73 -3.07 -16.69 2.66
CA ASN A 73 -3.04 -18.15 2.67
C ASN A 73 -1.60 -18.62 2.95
N MET A 74 -1.12 -18.34 4.15
CA MET A 74 0.05 -19.01 4.70
C MET A 74 -0.39 -20.39 5.20
N GLY A 75 -0.48 -21.36 4.29
CA GLY A 75 -0.56 -22.76 4.64
C GLY A 75 0.78 -23.18 5.28
N PHE A 76 0.76 -23.48 6.58
CA PHE A 76 1.87 -24.11 7.30
C PHE A 76 1.87 -25.64 7.02
N GLU A 77 1.94 -26.07 5.75
CA GLU A 77 1.88 -27.49 5.40
C GLU A 77 3.20 -28.11 4.87
N ASP A 78 4.29 -27.35 4.77
CA ASP A 78 5.59 -27.88 4.30
C ASP A 78 6.71 -27.78 5.37
N ALA A 79 6.43 -28.22 6.61
CA ALA A 79 7.41 -28.21 7.70
C ALA A 79 7.87 -29.60 8.19
N ASP A 80 7.42 -30.72 7.61
CA ASP A 80 7.75 -32.07 8.10
C ASP A 80 8.11 -33.08 6.99
N GLU A 81 9.07 -32.74 6.11
CA GLU A 81 9.83 -33.77 5.39
C GLU A 81 11.30 -33.74 5.82
N GLU A 82 11.62 -34.54 6.84
CA GLU A 82 13.00 -34.91 7.16
C GLU A 82 13.61 -35.73 6.00
N PRO A 83 14.89 -35.51 5.63
CA PRO A 83 15.54 -36.29 4.59
C PRO A 83 15.73 -37.74 5.04
N VAL A 84 15.06 -38.68 4.36
CA VAL A 84 15.39 -40.11 4.49
C VAL A 84 16.76 -40.34 3.81
N GLN A 85 17.71 -40.85 4.59
CA GLN A 85 19.10 -41.14 4.20
C GLN A 85 19.22 -42.09 3.00
#